data_AF-A0A328P0D2-F1
#
_entry.id   AF-A0A328P0D2-F1
#
_cell.length_a   1.000
_cell.length_b   1.000
_cell.length_c   1.000
_cell.angle_alpha   90.00
_cell.angle_beta   90.00
_cell.angle_gamma   90.00
#
_symmetry.space_group_name_H-M   'P 1'
#
loop_
_entity.id
_entity.type
_entity.pdbx_description
1 polymer ?
#
loop_
_entity_poly.entity_id
_entity_poly.type
_entity_poly.pdbx_seq_one_letter_code
_entity_poly.pdbx_strand_id
1 'polypeptide(L)'
;MATESSAPVHRKTTLSDIAAGCGVSRATVSLVLRGSPLVNKHTRARVEEELRRQGYVYNRAAANLRRRTSSSIALVVNELANPFFAEFAAGVDETLGEAGFVTLLGSTGESTTREQAVLGSLIEHGPGGIILSPAEGSEARNVLTAIGAHLPVVLFNRELGGRLPQYAHWDRLMLDNRPGTRQATEHLIARGHRRIAFFGGHDDASSTRERHAGYVEAMQAAGLKIEPHWRVQTTPTRIDAVRATPALFEGGSKPTAAVCYNDAVALGLILGLHQRGLQAGRDFAVTGFDDIAEASMSVPPLTTLSTAPRARGRQAAELLLARLRDPQAPASTVIAPVELVVRESSCPLS
;
A
#
# COMPACT_ATOMS: atom_id res chain seq x y z
N MET A 1 -47.93 10.28 -12.88
CA MET A 1 -47.17 10.39 -14.15
C MET A 1 -45.79 10.94 -13.84
N ALA A 2 -44.80 10.06 -13.80
CA ALA A 2 -43.39 10.40 -13.97
C ALA A 2 -42.74 9.16 -14.59
N THR A 3 -42.48 9.24 -15.89
CA THR A 3 -41.81 8.21 -16.69
C THR A 3 -40.31 8.28 -16.41
N GLU A 4 -39.76 7.24 -15.78
CA GLU A 4 -38.32 7.01 -15.73
C GLU A 4 -37.82 6.68 -17.14
N SER A 5 -37.07 7.61 -17.73
CA SER A 5 -36.33 7.36 -18.96
C SER A 5 -35.05 6.59 -18.60
N SER A 6 -35.08 5.27 -18.73
CA SER A 6 -33.84 4.49 -18.77
C SER A 6 -33.20 4.68 -20.14
N ALA A 7 -31.98 5.21 -20.16
CA ALA A 7 -31.20 5.33 -21.38
C ALA A 7 -31.00 3.92 -21.99
N PRO A 8 -31.16 3.74 -23.32
CA PRO A 8 -30.96 2.44 -23.93
C PRO A 8 -29.50 2.02 -23.78
N VAL A 9 -29.26 0.90 -23.08
CA VAL A 9 -27.95 0.24 -23.06
C VAL A 9 -27.66 -0.22 -24.49
N HIS A 10 -26.76 0.49 -25.18
CA HIS A 10 -26.28 0.07 -26.50
C HIS A 10 -25.81 -1.40 -26.41
N ARG A 11 -26.43 -2.28 -27.21
CA ARG A 11 -26.06 -3.69 -27.30
C ARG A 11 -24.57 -3.78 -27.64
N LYS A 12 -23.76 -4.35 -26.73
CA LYS A 12 -22.31 -4.52 -26.95
C LYS A 12 -22.08 -5.31 -28.24
N THR A 13 -21.33 -4.73 -29.17
CA THR A 13 -20.84 -5.40 -30.38
C THR A 13 -20.16 -6.72 -30.01
N THR A 14 -20.53 -7.81 -30.68
CA THR A 14 -20.02 -9.16 -30.42
C THR A 14 -19.05 -9.62 -31.50
N LEU A 15 -18.32 -10.71 -31.24
CA LEU A 15 -17.48 -11.36 -32.25
C LEU A 15 -18.26 -11.80 -33.49
N SER A 16 -19.55 -12.12 -33.33
CA SER A 16 -20.42 -12.51 -34.43
C SER A 16 -20.77 -11.33 -35.31
N ASP A 17 -20.97 -10.14 -34.73
CA ASP A 17 -21.27 -8.91 -35.48
C ASP A 17 -20.06 -8.46 -36.31
N ILE A 18 -18.85 -8.61 -35.76
CA ILE A 18 -17.60 -8.39 -36.49
C ILE A 18 -17.42 -9.40 -37.62
N ALA A 19 -17.63 -10.69 -37.32
CA ALA A 19 -17.51 -11.76 -38.31
C ALA A 19 -18.44 -11.53 -39.52
N ALA A 20 -19.69 -11.11 -39.25
CA ALA A 20 -20.65 -10.72 -40.29
C ALA A 20 -20.19 -9.49 -41.08
N GLY A 21 -19.68 -8.45 -40.40
CA GLY A 21 -19.26 -7.20 -41.03
C GLY A 21 -18.08 -7.32 -42.01
N CYS A 22 -17.21 -8.34 -41.83
CA CYS A 22 -16.04 -8.58 -42.69
C CYS A 22 -16.07 -9.92 -43.45
N GLY A 23 -17.20 -10.65 -43.43
CA GLY A 23 -17.42 -11.87 -44.20
C GLY A 23 -16.48 -13.02 -43.83
N VAL A 24 -16.22 -13.24 -42.54
CA VAL A 24 -15.38 -14.34 -42.05
C VAL A 24 -16.08 -15.11 -40.94
N SER A 25 -15.50 -16.24 -40.51
CA SER A 25 -16.04 -16.99 -39.38
C SER A 25 -15.72 -16.30 -38.03
N ARG A 26 -16.56 -16.53 -37.01
CA ARG A 26 -16.28 -16.12 -35.63
C ARG A 26 -14.93 -16.67 -35.11
N ALA A 27 -14.54 -17.86 -35.57
CA ALA A 27 -13.26 -18.48 -35.24
C ALA A 27 -12.08 -17.69 -35.83
N THR A 28 -12.22 -17.20 -37.06
CA THR A 28 -11.22 -16.35 -37.73
C THR A 28 -11.02 -15.03 -36.99
N VAL A 29 -12.11 -14.35 -36.59
CA VAL A 29 -12.03 -13.12 -35.76
C VAL A 29 -11.32 -13.40 -34.43
N SER A 30 -11.63 -14.53 -33.78
CA SER A 30 -10.95 -14.96 -32.56
C SER A 30 -9.45 -15.19 -32.78
N LEU A 31 -9.03 -15.79 -33.90
CA LEU A 31 -7.61 -15.99 -34.21
C LEU A 31 -6.87 -14.67 -34.46
N VAL A 32 -7.52 -13.71 -35.13
CA VAL A 32 -6.96 -12.36 -35.35
C VAL A 32 -6.71 -11.66 -34.02
N LEU A 33 -7.71 -11.63 -33.13
CA LEU A 33 -7.63 -11.02 -31.80
C LEU A 33 -6.59 -11.67 -30.87
N ARG A 34 -6.19 -12.92 -31.16
CA ARG A 34 -5.13 -13.62 -30.42
C ARG A 34 -3.74 -13.45 -31.04
N GLY A 35 -3.62 -12.69 -32.12
CA GLY A 35 -2.34 -12.53 -32.84
C GLY A 35 -1.87 -13.82 -33.54
N SER A 36 -2.76 -14.77 -33.85
CA SER A 36 -2.36 -16.07 -34.41
C SER A 36 -1.71 -15.94 -35.80
N PRO A 37 -0.56 -16.60 -36.07
CA PRO A 37 0.08 -16.58 -37.38
C PRO A 37 -0.72 -17.34 -38.46
N LEU A 38 -1.75 -18.09 -38.07
CA LEU A 38 -2.61 -18.88 -38.97
C LEU A 38 -3.53 -18.01 -39.84
N VAL A 39 -3.65 -16.71 -39.57
CA VAL A 39 -4.47 -15.78 -40.36
C VAL A 39 -3.58 -14.96 -41.27
N ASN A 40 -3.81 -15.07 -42.58
CA ASN A 40 -3.05 -14.29 -43.56
C ASN A 40 -3.22 -12.77 -43.36
N LYS A 41 -2.25 -12.00 -43.86
CA LYS A 41 -2.16 -10.54 -43.67
C LYS A 41 -3.42 -9.80 -44.15
N HIS A 42 -3.98 -10.21 -45.29
CA HIS A 42 -5.14 -9.55 -45.88
C HIS A 42 -6.41 -9.73 -45.04
N THR A 43 -6.69 -10.96 -44.61
CA THR A 43 -7.82 -11.28 -43.73
C THR A 43 -7.67 -10.61 -42.37
N ARG A 44 -6.45 -10.55 -41.82
CA ARG A 44 -6.14 -9.84 -40.57
C ARG A 44 -6.49 -8.36 -40.67
N ALA A 45 -5.96 -7.66 -41.68
CA ALA A 45 -6.22 -6.24 -41.88
C ALA A 45 -7.72 -5.95 -42.02
N ARG A 46 -8.45 -6.79 -42.76
CA ARG A 46 -9.91 -6.65 -42.93
C ARG A 46 -10.68 -6.79 -41.61
N VAL A 47 -10.27 -7.72 -40.74
CA VAL A 47 -10.88 -7.89 -39.42
C VAL A 47 -10.51 -6.73 -38.49
N GLU A 48 -9.27 -6.27 -38.48
CA GLU A 48 -8.80 -5.13 -37.66
C GLU A 48 -9.51 -3.82 -38.04
N GLU A 49 -9.75 -3.61 -39.34
CA GLU A 49 -10.57 -2.49 -39.83
C GLU A 49 -12.01 -2.56 -39.31
N GLU A 50 -12.61 -3.74 -39.39
CA GLU A 50 -13.99 -3.98 -38.94
C GLU A 50 -14.17 -3.81 -37.43
N LEU A 51 -13.18 -4.27 -36.66
CA LEU A 51 -13.11 -4.07 -35.21
C LEU A 51 -13.12 -2.58 -34.84
N ARG A 52 -12.33 -1.77 -35.56
CA ARG A 52 -12.27 -0.32 -35.35
C ARG A 52 -13.57 0.36 -35.77
N ARG A 53 -14.10 0.00 -36.95
CA ARG A 53 -15.33 0.57 -37.52
C ARG A 53 -16.54 0.38 -36.59
N GLN A 54 -16.70 -0.81 -36.01
CA GLN A 54 -17.83 -1.11 -35.12
C GLN A 54 -17.54 -0.78 -33.64
N GLY A 55 -16.41 -0.14 -33.34
CA GLY A 55 -16.03 0.22 -31.97
C GLY A 55 -15.94 -0.99 -31.03
N TYR A 56 -15.53 -2.15 -31.53
CA TYR A 56 -15.49 -3.37 -30.72
C TYR A 56 -14.42 -3.27 -29.64
N VAL A 57 -14.86 -3.26 -28.39
CA VAL A 57 -13.97 -3.39 -27.23
C VAL A 57 -13.81 -4.86 -26.91
N TYR A 58 -12.56 -5.34 -26.94
CA TYR A 58 -12.25 -6.73 -26.62
C TYR A 58 -12.74 -7.10 -25.23
N ASN A 59 -13.65 -8.07 -25.14
CA ASN A 59 -14.13 -8.57 -23.87
C ASN A 59 -13.08 -9.48 -23.22
N ARG A 60 -12.17 -8.86 -22.46
CA ARG A 60 -11.12 -9.55 -21.69
C ARG A 60 -11.70 -10.59 -20.73
N ALA A 61 -12.80 -10.29 -20.03
CA ALA A 61 -13.43 -11.24 -19.10
C ALA A 61 -13.85 -12.56 -19.80
N ALA A 62 -14.48 -12.48 -20.98
CA ALA A 62 -14.85 -13.66 -21.76
C ALA A 62 -13.62 -14.38 -22.35
N ALA A 63 -12.53 -13.67 -22.64
CA ALA A 63 -11.28 -14.29 -23.08
C ALA A 63 -10.56 -15.03 -21.95
N ASN A 64 -10.47 -14.38 -20.79
CA ASN A 64 -9.91 -14.87 -19.54
C ASN A 64 -10.61 -16.13 -19.05
N LEU A 65 -11.95 -16.14 -19.03
CA LEU A 65 -12.75 -17.30 -18.67
C LEU A 65 -12.43 -18.53 -19.53
N ARG A 66 -12.22 -18.33 -20.85
CA ARG A 66 -11.86 -19.41 -21.78
C ARG A 66 -10.42 -19.90 -21.60
N ARG A 67 -9.52 -19.04 -21.13
CA ARG A 67 -8.11 -19.36 -20.90
C ARG A 67 -7.82 -19.80 -19.46
N ARG A 68 -8.77 -19.64 -18.55
CA ARG A 68 -8.57 -19.74 -17.09
C ARG A 68 -7.42 -18.85 -16.60
N THR A 69 -7.26 -17.68 -17.22
CA THR A 69 -6.22 -16.69 -16.86
C THR A 69 -6.89 -15.39 -16.46
N SER A 70 -6.36 -14.66 -15.48
CA SER A 70 -6.80 -13.28 -15.20
C SER A 70 -5.96 -12.26 -15.96
N SER A 71 -6.50 -11.05 -16.15
CA SER A 71 -5.80 -9.90 -16.71
C SER A 71 -5.72 -8.74 -15.73
N SER A 72 -6.04 -8.98 -14.46
CA SER A 72 -6.03 -7.98 -13.41
C SER A 72 -5.43 -8.53 -12.12
N ILE A 73 -4.93 -7.62 -11.30
CA ILE A 73 -4.44 -7.89 -9.94
C ILE A 73 -5.08 -6.86 -9.02
N ALA A 74 -5.52 -7.28 -7.84
CA ALA A 74 -6.05 -6.36 -6.85
C ALA A 74 -4.92 -5.79 -5.99
N LEU A 75 -4.91 -4.48 -5.80
CA LEU A 75 -4.11 -3.79 -4.80
C LEU A 75 -5.05 -3.22 -3.75
N VAL A 76 -4.97 -3.70 -2.52
CA VAL A 76 -5.80 -3.25 -1.40
C VAL A 76 -4.90 -2.61 -0.35
N VAL A 77 -5.11 -1.31 -0.12
CA VAL A 77 -4.34 -0.51 0.84
C VAL A 77 -5.24 0.01 1.95
N ASN A 78 -4.64 0.40 3.07
CA ASN A 78 -5.38 0.90 4.23
C ASN A 78 -5.81 2.36 4.11
N GLU A 79 -5.01 3.24 3.49
CA GLU A 79 -5.38 4.65 3.30
C GLU A 79 -4.80 5.20 1.99
N LEU A 80 -5.66 5.73 1.11
CA LEU A 80 -5.25 6.28 -0.19
C LEU A 80 -4.73 7.72 -0.08
N ALA A 81 -5.19 8.46 0.92
CA ALA A 81 -4.76 9.84 1.13
C ALA A 81 -3.31 9.93 1.64
N ASN A 82 -2.70 8.82 2.07
CA ASN A 82 -1.30 8.80 2.48
C ASN A 82 -0.37 8.71 1.25
N PRO A 83 0.51 9.70 1.02
CA PRO A 83 1.43 9.72 -0.13
C PRO A 83 2.33 8.48 -0.26
N PHE A 84 2.65 7.81 0.85
CA PHE A 84 3.38 6.54 0.83
C PHE A 84 2.68 5.49 -0.05
N PHE A 85 1.35 5.34 0.09
CA PHE A 85 0.58 4.37 -0.69
C PHE A 85 0.38 4.80 -2.14
N ALA A 86 0.37 6.10 -2.43
CA ALA A 86 0.32 6.59 -3.80
C ALA A 86 1.60 6.21 -4.58
N GLU A 87 2.78 6.43 -4.00
CA GLU A 87 4.05 6.02 -4.62
C GLU A 87 4.18 4.49 -4.70
N PHE A 88 3.77 3.77 -3.65
CA PHE A 88 3.72 2.30 -3.69
C PHE A 88 2.81 1.79 -4.82
N ALA A 89 1.59 2.34 -4.94
CA ALA A 89 0.66 1.97 -6.00
C ALA A 89 1.20 2.28 -7.40
N ALA A 90 1.92 3.40 -7.57
CA ALA A 90 2.57 3.71 -8.84
C ALA A 90 3.62 2.65 -9.23
N GLY A 91 4.44 2.20 -8.28
CA GLY A 91 5.41 1.13 -8.54
C GLY A 91 4.76 -0.22 -8.84
N VAL A 92 3.66 -0.55 -8.16
CA VAL A 92 2.85 -1.73 -8.48
C VAL A 92 2.31 -1.64 -9.90
N ASP A 93 1.71 -0.51 -10.27
CA ASP A 93 1.07 -0.31 -11.57
C ASP A 93 2.07 -0.38 -12.73
N GLU A 94 3.25 0.22 -12.60
CA GLU A 94 4.35 0.12 -13.57
C GLU A 94 4.67 -1.35 -13.89
N THR A 95 4.96 -2.13 -12.85
CA THR A 95 5.43 -3.52 -12.98
C THR A 95 4.34 -4.44 -13.52
N LEU A 96 3.10 -4.26 -13.04
CA LEU A 96 1.96 -5.03 -13.51
C LEU A 96 1.58 -4.68 -14.96
N GLY A 97 1.66 -3.40 -15.31
CA GLY A 97 1.40 -2.90 -16.66
C GLY A 97 2.37 -3.48 -17.68
N GLU A 98 3.67 -3.52 -17.36
CA GLU A 98 4.70 -4.18 -18.17
C GLU A 98 4.43 -5.68 -18.38
N ALA A 99 3.86 -6.34 -17.36
CA ALA A 99 3.44 -7.74 -17.43
C ALA A 99 2.05 -7.95 -18.08
N GLY A 100 1.38 -6.89 -18.54
CA GLY A 100 0.10 -6.93 -19.24
C GLY A 100 -1.14 -7.04 -18.34
N PHE A 101 -0.98 -6.85 -17.03
CA PHE A 101 -2.07 -6.81 -16.05
C PHE A 101 -2.60 -5.39 -15.85
N VAL A 102 -3.84 -5.29 -15.37
CA VAL A 102 -4.44 -4.04 -14.89
C VAL A 102 -4.58 -4.08 -13.37
N THR A 103 -4.23 -2.99 -12.70
CA THR A 103 -4.38 -2.85 -11.25
C THR A 103 -5.83 -2.49 -10.89
N LEU A 104 -6.45 -3.26 -10.00
CA LEU A 104 -7.73 -2.93 -9.37
C LEU A 104 -7.47 -2.42 -7.96
N LEU A 105 -7.68 -1.14 -7.72
CA LEU A 105 -7.34 -0.49 -6.46
C LEU A 105 -8.52 -0.46 -5.48
N GLY A 106 -8.29 -0.89 -4.25
CA GLY A 106 -9.23 -0.82 -3.13
C GLY A 106 -8.61 -0.14 -1.90
N SER A 107 -9.46 0.55 -1.13
CA SER A 107 -9.06 1.22 0.12
C SER A 107 -9.96 0.85 1.29
N THR A 108 -9.35 0.42 2.38
CA THR A 108 -10.06 -0.10 3.57
C THR A 108 -10.35 0.98 4.60
N GLY A 109 -9.69 2.14 4.56
CA GLY A 109 -9.87 3.23 5.53
C GLY A 109 -9.67 2.77 6.98
N GLU A 110 -8.70 1.87 7.21
CA GLU A 110 -8.43 1.22 8.51
C GLU A 110 -9.62 0.44 9.12
N SER A 111 -10.62 0.07 8.32
CA SER A 111 -11.79 -0.69 8.77
C SER A 111 -11.77 -2.12 8.27
N THR A 112 -11.79 -3.10 9.18
CA THR A 112 -11.89 -4.53 8.84
C THR A 112 -13.21 -4.86 8.14
N THR A 113 -14.32 -4.23 8.54
CA THR A 113 -15.62 -4.37 7.86
C THR A 113 -15.54 -3.89 6.41
N ARG A 114 -14.91 -2.73 6.18
CA ARG A 114 -14.72 -2.20 4.82
C ARG A 114 -13.74 -3.04 4.02
N GLU A 115 -12.67 -3.54 4.64
CA GLU A 115 -11.73 -4.48 4.01
C GLU A 115 -12.45 -5.71 3.47
N GLN A 116 -13.33 -6.33 4.26
CA GLN A 116 -14.12 -7.49 3.81
C GLN A 116 -15.00 -7.16 2.62
N ALA A 117 -15.70 -6.02 2.65
CA ALA A 117 -16.55 -5.57 1.54
C ALA A 117 -15.74 -5.28 0.26
N VAL A 118 -14.58 -4.63 0.40
CA VAL A 118 -13.68 -4.30 -0.71
C VAL A 118 -13.09 -5.57 -1.31
N LEU A 119 -12.58 -6.49 -0.48
CA LEU A 119 -12.06 -7.77 -0.95
C LEU A 119 -13.15 -8.55 -1.70
N GLY A 120 -14.33 -8.71 -1.08
CA GLY A 120 -15.49 -9.37 -1.68
C GLY A 120 -15.82 -8.85 -3.08
N SER A 121 -15.97 -7.53 -3.21
CA SER A 121 -16.27 -6.89 -4.50
C SER A 121 -15.14 -7.06 -5.52
N LEU A 122 -13.88 -6.95 -5.11
CA LEU A 122 -12.75 -7.09 -6.02
C LEU A 122 -12.61 -8.51 -6.57
N ILE A 123 -12.94 -9.53 -5.79
CA ILE A 123 -12.88 -10.93 -6.24
C ILE A 123 -13.92 -11.24 -7.33
N GLU A 124 -15.07 -10.57 -7.33
CA GLU A 124 -16.09 -10.73 -8.38
C GLU A 124 -15.54 -10.38 -9.77
N HIS A 125 -14.48 -9.57 -9.84
CA HIS A 125 -13.76 -9.26 -11.08
C HIS A 125 -12.74 -10.32 -11.50
N GLY A 126 -12.57 -11.39 -10.72
CA GLY A 126 -11.64 -12.50 -10.97
C GLY A 126 -10.17 -12.08 -11.09
N PRO A 127 -9.60 -11.33 -10.13
CA PRO A 127 -8.19 -10.97 -10.15
C PRO A 127 -7.31 -12.23 -10.08
N GLY A 128 -6.13 -12.16 -10.68
CA GLY A 128 -5.15 -13.26 -10.65
C GLY A 128 -4.49 -13.42 -9.29
N GLY A 129 -4.46 -12.36 -8.48
CA GLY A 129 -3.89 -12.31 -7.14
C GLY A 129 -4.16 -10.97 -6.47
N ILE A 130 -3.74 -10.85 -5.21
CA ILE A 130 -3.94 -9.66 -4.37
C ILE A 130 -2.61 -9.22 -3.76
N ILE A 131 -2.32 -7.93 -3.80
CA ILE A 131 -1.36 -7.28 -2.91
C ILE A 131 -2.18 -6.59 -1.83
N LEU A 132 -2.00 -6.98 -0.57
CA LEU A 132 -2.81 -6.52 0.55
C LEU A 132 -1.91 -5.85 1.60
N SER A 133 -2.19 -4.59 1.95
CA SER A 133 -1.78 -3.97 3.20
C SER A 133 -2.96 -4.03 4.18
N PRO A 134 -2.94 -4.95 5.16
CA PRO A 134 -4.07 -5.18 6.05
C PRO A 134 -4.52 -3.94 6.82
N ALA A 135 -5.84 -3.83 7.01
CA ALA A 135 -6.42 -2.95 8.01
C ALA A 135 -5.98 -3.34 9.42
N GLU A 136 -5.96 -2.37 10.33
CA GLU A 136 -5.77 -2.62 11.75
C GLU A 136 -6.78 -3.66 12.29
N GLY A 137 -6.30 -4.65 13.05
CA GLY A 137 -7.14 -5.74 13.57
C GLY A 137 -7.62 -6.75 12.52
N SER A 138 -7.10 -6.71 11.29
CA SER A 138 -7.45 -7.71 10.27
C SER A 138 -6.92 -9.10 10.61
N GLU A 139 -7.79 -10.10 10.49
CA GLU A 139 -7.53 -11.50 10.85
C GLU A 139 -7.43 -12.36 9.60
N ALA A 140 -6.45 -13.25 9.56
CA ALA A 140 -6.21 -14.13 8.40
C ALA A 140 -7.45 -14.94 8.00
N ARG A 141 -8.24 -15.41 8.97
CA ARG A 141 -9.47 -16.16 8.73
C ARG A 141 -10.50 -15.35 7.92
N ASN A 142 -10.64 -14.05 8.22
CA ASN A 142 -11.63 -13.20 7.58
C ASN A 142 -11.21 -12.91 6.14
N VAL A 143 -9.93 -12.57 5.94
CA VAL A 143 -9.37 -12.39 4.59
C VAL A 143 -9.56 -13.64 3.75
N LEU A 144 -9.29 -14.83 4.29
CA LEU A 144 -9.53 -16.12 3.61
C LEU A 144 -11.00 -16.37 3.29
N THR A 145 -11.91 -16.03 4.19
CA THR A 145 -13.36 -16.13 3.94
C THR A 145 -13.77 -15.26 2.76
N ALA A 146 -13.21 -14.05 2.65
CA ALA A 146 -13.48 -13.18 1.50
C ALA A 146 -12.89 -13.78 0.21
N ILE A 147 -11.59 -14.07 0.18
CA ILE A 147 -10.84 -14.30 -1.08
C ILE A 147 -10.71 -15.76 -1.50
N GLY A 148 -11.02 -16.70 -0.62
CA GLY A 148 -10.79 -18.13 -0.83
C GLY A 148 -9.34 -18.58 -0.58
N ALA A 149 -9.15 -19.90 -0.48
CA ALA A 149 -7.87 -20.48 -0.05
C ALA A 149 -6.74 -20.47 -1.09
N HIS A 150 -7.08 -20.33 -2.39
CA HIS A 150 -6.16 -20.59 -3.49
C HIS A 150 -5.71 -19.33 -4.24
N LEU A 151 -6.25 -18.16 -3.90
CA LEU A 151 -5.87 -16.92 -4.55
C LEU A 151 -4.46 -16.51 -4.06
N PRO A 152 -3.49 -16.27 -4.96
CA PRO A 152 -2.19 -15.73 -4.59
C PRO A 152 -2.32 -14.40 -3.85
N VAL A 153 -1.62 -14.28 -2.72
CA VAL A 153 -1.58 -13.04 -1.93
C VAL A 153 -0.14 -12.68 -1.59
N VAL A 154 0.19 -11.41 -1.78
CA VAL A 154 1.36 -10.77 -1.15
C VAL A 154 0.85 -9.86 -0.04
N LEU A 155 1.20 -10.16 1.20
CA LEU A 155 1.00 -9.23 2.32
C LEU A 155 2.11 -8.19 2.31
N PHE A 156 1.74 -6.92 2.43
CA PHE A 156 2.67 -5.81 2.45
C PHE A 156 2.56 -5.02 3.74
N ASN A 157 3.70 -4.64 4.31
CA ASN A 157 3.89 -3.68 5.41
C ASN A 157 3.29 -4.08 6.78
N ARG A 158 2.16 -4.79 6.80
CA ARG A 158 1.47 -5.23 8.01
C ARG A 158 1.16 -6.72 7.97
N GLU A 159 1.30 -7.34 9.13
CA GLU A 159 0.87 -8.70 9.39
C GLU A 159 -0.62 -8.76 9.73
N LEU A 160 -1.22 -9.91 9.44
CA LEU A 160 -2.55 -10.27 9.87
C LEU A 160 -2.51 -10.94 11.25
N GLY A 161 -3.58 -10.74 12.01
CA GLY A 161 -3.85 -11.51 13.23
C GLY A 161 -4.19 -12.97 12.93
N GLY A 162 -4.06 -13.79 13.98
CA GLY A 162 -4.36 -15.23 13.93
C GLY A 162 -3.30 -16.06 13.20
N ARG A 163 -3.58 -17.37 13.07
CA ARG A 163 -2.71 -18.30 12.33
C ARG A 163 -3.22 -18.45 10.90
N LEU A 164 -2.32 -18.22 9.94
CA LEU A 164 -2.58 -18.58 8.56
C LEU A 164 -2.61 -20.12 8.43
N PRO A 165 -3.63 -20.72 7.80
CA PRO A 165 -3.65 -22.15 7.54
C PRO A 165 -2.46 -22.58 6.67
N GLN A 166 -1.96 -23.79 6.87
CA GLN A 166 -0.77 -24.30 6.16
C GLN A 166 -0.94 -24.35 4.63
N TYR A 167 -2.18 -24.47 4.16
CA TYR A 167 -2.51 -24.49 2.73
C TYR A 167 -2.53 -23.11 2.08
N ALA A 168 -2.53 -22.03 2.86
CA ALA A 168 -2.50 -20.67 2.34
C ALA A 168 -1.05 -20.24 2.18
N HIS A 169 -0.58 -20.22 0.93
CA HIS A 169 0.78 -19.85 0.56
C HIS A 169 0.83 -18.35 0.24
N TRP A 170 0.85 -17.52 1.28
CA TRP A 170 0.91 -16.05 1.14
C TRP A 170 2.34 -15.55 1.32
N ASP A 171 2.85 -14.87 0.31
CA ASP A 171 4.15 -14.21 0.36
C ASP A 171 4.04 -12.93 1.19
N ARG A 172 5.17 -12.48 1.74
CA ARG A 172 5.23 -11.29 2.59
C ARG A 172 6.35 -10.37 2.15
N LEU A 173 6.03 -9.09 2.00
CA LEU A 173 6.98 -8.01 1.87
C LEU A 173 6.81 -7.05 3.05
N MET A 174 7.69 -7.17 4.03
CA MET A 174 7.68 -6.37 5.25
C MET A 174 8.75 -5.29 5.17
N LEU A 175 8.58 -4.21 5.93
CA LEU A 175 9.60 -3.20 6.14
C LEU A 175 10.38 -3.52 7.41
N ASP A 176 11.65 -3.13 7.45
CA ASP A 176 12.54 -3.32 8.60
C ASP A 176 12.23 -2.31 9.74
N ASN A 177 11.00 -2.36 10.23
CA ASN A 177 10.39 -1.38 11.12
C ASN A 177 11.16 -1.24 12.45
N ARG A 178 11.47 -2.36 13.10
CA ARG A 178 12.08 -2.37 14.43
C ARG A 178 13.54 -1.90 14.40
N PRO A 179 14.45 -2.49 13.58
CA PRO A 179 15.80 -1.96 13.41
C PRO A 179 15.83 -0.50 12.92
N GLY A 180 14.95 -0.14 11.98
CA GLY A 180 14.84 1.24 11.49
C GLY A 180 14.50 2.23 12.60
N THR A 181 13.44 1.97 13.37
CA THR A 181 13.05 2.87 14.46
C THR A 181 14.05 2.88 15.62
N ARG A 182 14.76 1.77 15.86
CA ARG A 182 15.91 1.74 16.77
C ARG A 182 16.98 2.74 16.30
N GLN A 183 17.35 2.72 15.03
CA GLN A 183 18.32 3.66 14.44
C GLN A 183 17.88 5.14 14.58
N ALA A 184 16.62 5.45 14.30
CA ALA A 184 16.10 6.82 14.45
C ALA A 184 16.13 7.30 15.91
N THR A 185 15.86 6.40 16.86
CA THR A 185 15.92 6.70 18.30
C THR A 185 17.36 6.89 18.76
N GLU A 186 18.27 6.01 18.35
CA GLU A 186 19.71 6.13 18.64
C GLU A 186 20.29 7.44 18.10
N HIS A 187 19.85 7.88 16.91
CA HIS A 187 20.21 9.19 16.37
C HIS A 187 19.82 10.33 17.31
N LEU A 188 18.58 10.37 17.80
CA LEU A 188 18.14 11.39 18.76
C LEU A 188 18.93 11.33 20.08
N ILE A 189 19.25 10.13 20.57
CA ILE A 189 20.07 9.94 21.77
C ILE A 189 21.49 10.48 21.55
N ALA A 190 22.10 10.19 20.39
CA ALA A 190 23.42 10.69 20.00
C ALA A 190 23.43 12.23 19.87
N ARG A 191 22.27 12.83 19.58
CA ARG A 191 22.06 14.29 19.59
C ARG A 191 21.83 14.88 20.98
N GLY A 192 21.94 14.08 22.04
CA GLY A 192 21.85 14.53 23.44
C GLY A 192 20.45 14.44 24.04
N HIS A 193 19.43 14.03 23.27
CA HIS A 193 18.08 13.90 23.81
C HIS A 193 17.96 12.70 24.76
N ARG A 194 17.42 12.96 25.95
CA ARG A 194 17.19 11.94 26.99
C ARG A 194 15.70 11.71 27.27
N ARG A 195 14.87 12.68 26.91
CA ARG A 195 13.41 12.65 27.04
C ARG A 195 12.82 12.61 25.64
N ILE A 196 12.57 11.41 25.16
CA ILE A 196 12.15 11.15 23.77
C ILE A 196 10.75 10.53 23.84
N ALA A 197 9.83 11.04 23.04
CA ALA A 197 8.48 10.49 22.91
C ALA A 197 8.38 9.56 21.70
N PHE A 198 7.44 8.61 21.74
CA PHE A 198 6.98 7.87 20.57
C PHE A 198 5.57 8.33 20.22
N PHE A 199 5.43 8.98 19.06
CA PHE A 199 4.25 9.78 18.72
C PHE A 199 3.52 9.23 17.48
N GLY A 200 2.24 8.90 17.62
CA GLY A 200 1.36 8.38 16.58
C GLY A 200 1.30 6.87 16.45
N GLY A 201 0.36 6.41 15.63
CA GLY A 201 0.04 5.00 15.44
C GLY A 201 -0.74 4.41 16.61
N HIS A 202 -1.46 3.34 16.34
CA HIS A 202 -2.23 2.55 17.32
C HIS A 202 -1.59 1.16 17.49
N ASP A 203 -1.74 0.56 18.68
CA ASP A 203 -1.03 -0.68 19.04
C ASP A 203 -1.59 -1.94 18.36
N ASP A 204 -2.79 -1.87 17.77
CA ASP A 204 -3.40 -3.02 17.11
C ASP A 204 -2.75 -3.29 15.73
N ALA A 205 -2.10 -2.29 15.13
CA ALA A 205 -1.29 -2.45 13.93
C ALA A 205 0.12 -3.03 14.23
N SER A 206 0.46 -4.13 13.54
CA SER A 206 1.78 -4.78 13.63
C SER A 206 2.96 -3.84 13.36
N SER A 207 2.84 -2.99 12.34
CA SER A 207 3.86 -1.96 12.04
C SER A 207 4.12 -1.02 13.23
N THR A 208 3.08 -0.60 13.97
CA THR A 208 3.25 0.26 15.15
C THR A 208 3.96 -0.48 16.26
N ARG A 209 3.61 -1.75 16.51
CA ARG A 209 4.27 -2.58 17.54
C ARG A 209 5.76 -2.73 17.26
N GLU A 210 6.14 -3.03 16.01
CA GLU A 210 7.54 -3.16 15.62
C GLU A 210 8.31 -1.83 15.76
N ARG A 211 7.75 -0.73 15.25
CA ARG A 211 8.38 0.60 15.37
C ARG A 211 8.52 1.02 16.84
N HIS A 212 7.47 0.86 17.65
CA HIS A 212 7.51 1.17 19.08
C HIS A 212 8.55 0.31 19.81
N ALA A 213 8.65 -0.98 19.48
CA ALA A 213 9.62 -1.85 20.11
C ALA A 213 11.07 -1.46 19.78
N GLY A 214 11.36 -1.03 18.54
CA GLY A 214 12.67 -0.47 18.18
C GLY A 214 13.02 0.78 18.99
N TYR A 215 12.04 1.66 19.22
CA TYR A 215 12.19 2.82 20.12
C TYR A 215 12.49 2.39 21.57
N VAL A 216 11.73 1.43 22.11
CA VAL A 216 11.93 0.91 23.48
C VAL A 216 13.33 0.29 23.63
N GLU A 217 13.77 -0.51 22.66
CA GLU A 217 15.08 -1.16 22.65
C GLU A 217 16.22 -0.13 22.71
N ALA A 218 16.15 0.93 21.89
CA ALA A 218 17.16 1.99 21.91
C ALA A 218 17.19 2.76 23.23
N MET A 219 16.03 3.11 23.77
CA MET A 219 15.92 3.81 25.06
C MET A 219 16.49 2.96 26.21
N GLN A 220 16.15 1.67 26.25
CA GLN A 220 16.64 0.73 27.26
C GLN A 220 18.16 0.51 27.14
N ALA A 221 18.67 0.32 25.92
CA ALA A 221 20.11 0.15 25.68
C ALA A 221 20.93 1.37 26.14
N ALA A 222 20.36 2.57 26.08
CA ALA A 222 20.98 3.81 26.56
C ALA A 222 20.74 4.09 28.05
N GLY A 223 20.04 3.20 28.78
CA GLY A 223 19.69 3.39 30.20
C GLY A 223 18.72 4.53 30.45
N LEU A 224 17.89 4.89 29.47
CA LEU A 224 16.94 6.00 29.55
C LEU A 224 15.57 5.54 30.05
N LYS A 225 14.92 6.41 30.83
CA LYS A 225 13.56 6.17 31.30
C LYS A 225 12.58 6.24 30.13
N ILE A 226 11.57 5.39 30.16
CA ILE A 226 10.41 5.45 29.26
C ILE A 226 9.21 5.77 30.14
N GLU A 227 8.60 6.93 29.93
CA GLU A 227 7.41 7.34 30.67
C GLU A 227 6.15 6.97 29.90
N PRO A 228 5.08 6.48 30.56
CA PRO A 228 3.82 6.15 29.87
C PRO A 228 3.23 7.33 29.08
N HIS A 229 3.32 8.55 29.61
CA HIS A 229 2.80 9.75 28.94
C HIS A 229 3.66 10.22 27.74
N TRP A 230 4.80 9.59 27.47
CA TRP A 230 5.60 9.82 26.26
C TRP A 230 5.19 8.93 25.09
N ARG A 231 4.28 7.97 25.32
CA ARG A 231 3.60 7.23 24.25
C ARG A 231 2.30 7.95 23.92
N VAL A 232 2.29 8.72 22.84
CA VAL A 232 1.06 9.38 22.37
C VAL A 232 0.51 8.57 21.20
N GLN A 233 -0.67 7.99 21.38
CA GLN A 233 -1.39 7.28 20.33
C GLN A 233 -2.31 8.24 19.59
N THR A 234 -2.34 8.12 18.27
CA THR A 234 -3.27 8.85 17.40
C THR A 234 -3.32 8.19 16.04
N THR A 235 -4.45 8.34 15.35
CA THR A 235 -4.59 7.96 13.95
C THR A 235 -3.45 8.58 13.14
N PRO A 236 -2.78 7.84 12.25
CA PRO A 236 -1.59 8.32 11.56
C PRO A 236 -1.91 9.30 10.42
N THR A 237 -2.72 10.32 10.71
CA THR A 237 -3.05 11.44 9.83
C THR A 237 -2.40 12.73 10.34
N ARG A 238 -2.15 13.68 9.44
CA ARG A 238 -1.62 15.00 9.80
C ARG A 238 -2.55 15.74 10.77
N ILE A 239 -3.86 15.67 10.52
CA ILE A 239 -4.87 16.39 11.31
C ILE A 239 -4.94 15.84 12.73
N ASP A 240 -4.96 14.52 12.89
CA ASP A 240 -5.05 13.91 14.21
C ASP A 240 -3.73 14.01 14.98
N ALA A 241 -2.59 14.07 14.29
CA ALA A 241 -1.30 14.40 14.89
C ALA A 241 -1.26 15.85 15.44
N VAL A 242 -1.78 16.83 14.71
CA VAL A 242 -1.92 18.21 15.23
C VAL A 242 -2.78 18.22 16.50
N ARG A 243 -3.95 17.57 16.46
CA ARG A 243 -4.88 17.49 17.60
C ARG A 243 -4.28 16.79 18.82
N ALA A 244 -3.45 15.77 18.61
CA ALA A 244 -2.81 15.01 19.68
C ALA A 244 -1.55 15.69 20.25
N THR A 245 -1.03 16.74 19.60
CA THR A 245 0.20 17.42 20.03
C THR A 245 0.17 17.94 21.48
N PRO A 246 -0.94 18.51 22.01
CA PRO A 246 -1.00 18.97 23.40
C PRO A 246 -0.61 17.90 24.43
N ALA A 247 -0.92 16.63 24.17
CA ALA A 247 -0.65 15.50 25.08
C ALA A 247 0.85 15.34 25.39
N LEU A 248 1.76 15.75 24.49
CA LEU A 248 3.21 15.74 24.76
C LEU A 248 3.62 16.69 25.88
N PHE A 249 2.79 17.68 26.19
CA PHE A 249 3.11 18.76 27.12
C PHE A 249 2.26 18.73 28.39
N GLU A 250 1.42 17.72 28.54
CA GLU A 250 0.61 17.47 29.73
C GLU A 250 1.38 16.58 30.71
N GLY A 251 1.24 16.84 32.02
CA GLY A 251 1.84 16.01 33.06
C GLY A 251 3.32 16.30 33.35
N GLY A 252 4.10 15.24 33.57
CA GLY A 252 5.44 15.25 34.18
C GLY A 252 6.55 15.89 33.34
N SER A 253 7.72 15.24 33.28
CA SER A 253 8.84 15.81 32.51
C SER A 253 8.53 15.80 31.00
N LYS A 254 8.71 16.96 30.36
CA LYS A 254 8.35 17.18 28.95
C LYS A 254 9.40 16.56 28.02
N PRO A 255 9.02 15.82 26.97
CA PRO A 255 9.95 15.35 25.97
C PRO A 255 10.59 16.53 25.24
N THR A 256 11.80 16.30 24.75
CA THR A 256 12.57 17.25 23.92
C THR A 256 12.67 16.79 22.47
N ALA A 257 12.27 15.55 22.21
CA ALA A 257 12.25 14.99 20.87
C ALA A 257 11.11 13.96 20.73
N ALA A 258 10.72 13.67 19.50
CA ALA A 258 9.81 12.59 19.18
C ALA A 258 10.32 11.74 18.02
N VAL A 259 10.18 10.43 18.20
CA VAL A 259 10.13 9.44 17.12
C VAL A 259 8.69 9.32 16.68
N CYS A 260 8.36 9.86 15.52
CA CYS A 260 7.01 9.76 15.00
C CYS A 260 6.81 8.44 14.26
N TYR A 261 5.59 7.92 14.33
CA TYR A 261 5.20 6.69 13.66
C TYR A 261 5.51 6.74 12.16
N ASN A 262 5.18 7.84 11.48
CA ASN A 262 5.51 8.09 10.08
C ASN A 262 5.59 9.59 9.75
N ASP A 263 5.89 9.92 8.50
CA ASP A 263 6.05 11.29 8.04
C ASP A 263 4.76 12.11 8.10
N ALA A 264 3.61 11.50 7.82
CA ALA A 264 2.31 12.19 7.96
C ALA A 264 2.10 12.66 9.40
N VAL A 265 2.41 11.79 10.38
CA VAL A 265 2.36 12.13 11.80
C VAL A 265 3.41 13.18 12.15
N ALA A 266 4.65 13.03 11.68
CA ALA A 266 5.74 13.97 11.95
C ALA A 266 5.42 15.39 11.45
N LEU A 267 4.89 15.51 10.22
CA LEU A 267 4.49 16.79 9.64
C LEU A 267 3.31 17.41 10.40
N GLY A 268 2.36 16.59 10.87
CA GLY A 268 1.30 17.05 11.77
C GLY A 268 1.84 17.54 13.11
N LEU A 269 2.81 16.83 13.71
CA LEU A 269 3.48 17.26 14.94
C LEU A 269 4.25 18.58 14.73
N ILE A 270 4.97 18.75 13.62
CA ILE A 270 5.67 20.01 13.29
C ILE A 270 4.69 21.19 13.30
N LEU A 271 3.51 21.03 12.68
CA LEU A 271 2.47 22.06 12.69
C LEU A 271 1.90 22.28 14.11
N GLY A 272 1.65 21.21 14.87
CA GLY A 272 1.16 21.31 16.24
C GLY A 272 2.16 22.01 17.18
N LEU A 273 3.46 21.76 17.01
CA LEU A 273 4.53 22.47 17.73
C LEU A 273 4.51 23.97 17.39
N HIS A 274 4.40 24.30 16.10
CA HIS A 274 4.34 25.68 15.64
C HIS A 274 3.16 26.45 16.24
N GLN A 275 1.97 25.83 16.30
CA GLN A 275 0.78 26.43 16.93
C GLN A 275 0.97 26.72 18.42
N ARG A 276 1.95 26.09 19.06
CA ARG A 276 2.32 26.29 20.47
C ARG A 276 3.50 27.24 20.64
N GLY A 277 3.94 27.90 19.57
CA GLY A 277 5.11 28.78 19.57
C GLY A 277 6.46 28.04 19.65
N LEU A 278 6.47 26.72 19.42
CA LEU A 278 7.69 25.90 19.38
C LEU A 278 8.10 25.65 17.93
N GLN A 279 9.41 25.68 17.67
CA GLN A 279 9.97 25.38 16.37
C GLN A 279 10.60 23.99 16.38
N ALA A 280 10.10 23.09 15.52
CA ALA A 280 10.77 21.83 15.25
C ALA A 280 12.18 22.07 14.70
N GLY A 281 13.16 21.22 15.05
CA GLY A 281 14.56 21.42 14.67
C GLY A 281 15.27 22.58 15.38
N ARG A 282 14.64 23.19 16.40
CA ARG A 282 15.28 24.17 17.30
C ARG A 282 14.90 23.92 18.76
N ASP A 283 13.60 23.93 19.04
CA ASP A 283 13.05 23.77 20.40
C ASP A 283 12.67 22.32 20.69
N PHE A 284 12.44 21.52 19.63
CA PHE A 284 12.00 20.13 19.72
C PHE A 284 12.48 19.34 18.50
N ALA A 285 13.13 18.20 18.70
CA ALA A 285 13.59 17.36 17.59
C ALA A 285 12.50 16.38 17.12
N VAL A 286 12.35 16.21 15.81
CA VAL A 286 11.32 15.36 15.21
C VAL A 286 11.98 14.42 14.19
N THR A 287 11.61 13.13 14.25
CA THR A 287 11.94 12.15 13.20
C THR A 287 10.67 11.50 12.67
N GLY A 288 10.65 11.13 11.39
CA GLY A 288 9.56 10.41 10.74
C GLY A 288 9.93 9.00 10.27
N PHE A 289 9.09 8.46 9.40
CA PHE A 289 9.25 7.18 8.72
C PHE A 289 8.48 7.26 7.39
N ASP A 290 9.04 6.74 6.30
CA ASP A 290 8.53 6.56 4.93
C ASP A 290 9.40 7.33 3.88
N ASP A 291 9.90 8.51 4.24
CA ASP A 291 10.56 9.49 3.36
C ASP A 291 9.69 9.91 2.16
N ILE A 292 8.46 10.34 2.45
CA ILE A 292 7.58 10.93 1.45
C ILE A 292 8.18 12.23 0.91
N ALA A 293 7.77 12.65 -0.30
CA ALA A 293 8.33 13.83 -0.95
C ALA A 293 8.28 15.09 -0.06
N GLU A 294 7.19 15.27 0.68
CA GLU A 294 7.01 16.42 1.58
C GLU A 294 7.97 16.43 2.77
N ALA A 295 8.58 15.30 3.15
CA ALA A 295 9.59 15.25 4.20
C ALA A 295 10.81 16.11 3.83
N SER A 296 11.22 16.12 2.55
CA SER A 296 12.33 16.95 2.08
C SER A 296 11.96 18.42 1.89
N MET A 297 10.66 18.72 1.74
CA MET A 297 10.15 20.06 1.41
C MET A 297 9.53 20.79 2.61
N SER A 298 9.43 20.15 3.77
CA SER A 298 8.92 20.77 4.98
C SER A 298 9.89 21.83 5.51
N VAL A 299 9.40 22.70 6.39
CA VAL A 299 10.23 23.70 7.08
C VAL A 299 10.13 23.47 8.59
N PRO A 300 11.18 22.94 9.24
CA PRO A 300 12.43 22.46 8.65
C PRO A 300 12.25 21.16 7.83
N PRO A 301 13.19 20.81 6.93
CA PRO A 301 13.21 19.50 6.29
C PRO A 301 13.29 18.37 7.32
N LEU A 302 12.44 17.35 7.16
CA LEU A 302 12.22 16.27 8.13
C LEU A 302 13.27 15.17 8.02
N THR A 303 13.97 14.90 9.12
CA THR A 303 14.73 13.66 9.33
C THR A 303 13.77 12.49 9.38
N THR A 304 14.03 11.43 8.61
CA THR A 304 13.09 10.30 8.47
C THR A 304 13.80 9.01 8.06
N LEU A 305 13.10 7.88 8.10
CA LEU A 305 13.56 6.59 7.59
C LEU A 305 12.98 6.36 6.20
N SER A 306 13.82 6.30 5.17
CA SER A 306 13.40 6.06 3.80
C SER A 306 13.08 4.60 3.56
N THR A 307 11.90 4.35 2.99
CA THR A 307 11.44 3.02 2.58
C THR A 307 11.47 2.82 1.07
N ALA A 308 11.74 3.87 0.30
CA ALA A 308 11.62 3.90 -1.16
C ALA A 308 10.28 3.29 -1.67
N PRO A 309 9.11 3.89 -1.33
CA PRO A 309 7.80 3.27 -1.51
C PRO A 309 7.52 2.77 -2.94
N ARG A 310 7.88 3.55 -3.97
CA ARG A 310 7.73 3.14 -5.38
C ARG A 310 8.55 1.89 -5.72
N ALA A 311 9.78 1.78 -5.19
CA ALA A 311 10.59 0.58 -5.37
C ALA A 311 9.99 -0.64 -4.63
N ARG A 312 9.38 -0.45 -3.45
CA ARG A 312 8.66 -1.51 -2.75
C ARG A 312 7.39 -1.94 -3.49
N GLY A 313 6.71 -1.01 -4.16
CA GLY A 313 5.59 -1.31 -5.04
C GLY A 313 5.99 -2.26 -6.17
N ARG A 314 7.10 -1.95 -6.85
CA ARG A 314 7.66 -2.84 -7.88
C ARG A 314 8.00 -4.22 -7.33
N GLN A 315 8.69 -4.27 -6.19
CA GLN A 315 9.07 -5.53 -5.55
C GLN A 315 7.84 -6.37 -5.15
N ALA A 316 6.77 -5.75 -4.63
CA ALA A 316 5.54 -6.47 -4.28
C ALA A 316 4.87 -7.10 -5.51
N ALA A 317 4.83 -6.35 -6.63
CA ALA A 317 4.31 -6.85 -7.89
C ALA A 317 5.19 -7.98 -8.46
N GLU A 318 6.53 -7.85 -8.41
CA GLU A 318 7.47 -8.89 -8.83
C GLU A 318 7.29 -10.20 -8.03
N LEU A 319 7.12 -10.09 -6.70
CA LEU A 319 6.84 -11.24 -5.84
C LEU A 319 5.54 -11.94 -6.25
N LEU A 320 4.48 -11.18 -6.48
CA LEU A 320 3.20 -11.74 -6.90
C LEU A 320 3.29 -12.38 -8.30
N LEU A 321 3.98 -11.74 -9.25
CA LEU A 321 4.20 -12.28 -10.59
C LEU A 321 5.06 -13.56 -10.56
N ALA A 322 6.04 -13.65 -9.66
CA ALA A 322 6.80 -14.87 -9.42
C ALA A 322 5.89 -16.00 -8.90
N ARG A 323 5.03 -15.71 -7.92
CA ARG A 323 4.02 -16.65 -7.40
C ARG A 323 3.04 -17.14 -8.48
N LEU A 324 2.64 -16.27 -9.40
CA LEU A 324 1.76 -16.65 -10.52
C LEU A 324 2.45 -17.59 -11.52
N ARG A 325 3.78 -17.46 -11.69
CA ARG A 325 4.57 -18.36 -12.56
C ARG A 325 4.85 -19.71 -11.91
N ASP A 326 5.08 -19.72 -10.60
CA ASP A 326 5.28 -20.95 -9.82
C ASP A 326 4.38 -20.98 -8.58
N PRO A 327 3.12 -21.45 -8.73
CA PRO A 327 2.18 -21.51 -7.61
C PRO A 327 2.60 -22.47 -6.49
N GLN A 328 3.49 -23.42 -6.76
CA GLN A 328 3.91 -24.46 -5.82
C GLN A 328 5.20 -24.11 -5.07
N ALA A 329 5.84 -22.98 -5.38
CA ALA A 329 7.01 -22.52 -4.64
C ALA A 329 6.69 -22.37 -3.14
N PRO A 330 7.68 -22.51 -2.24
CA PRO A 330 7.49 -22.16 -0.83
C PRO A 330 7.07 -20.68 -0.66
N ALA A 331 6.28 -20.38 0.38
CA ALA A 331 5.96 -19.00 0.72
C ALA A 331 7.25 -18.25 1.10
N SER A 332 7.43 -17.04 0.57
CA SER A 332 8.59 -16.20 0.81
C SER A 332 8.25 -15.08 1.79
N THR A 333 9.19 -14.74 2.67
CA THR A 333 9.13 -13.53 3.49
C THR A 333 10.36 -12.70 3.21
N VAL A 334 10.14 -11.48 2.72
CA VAL A 334 11.18 -10.51 2.44
C VAL A 334 11.05 -9.35 3.41
N ILE A 335 12.14 -8.99 4.07
CA ILE A 335 12.22 -7.79 4.90
C ILE A 335 13.05 -6.76 4.13
N ALA A 336 12.41 -5.67 3.73
CA ALA A 336 13.04 -4.58 3.01
C ALA A 336 13.72 -3.62 3.99
N PRO A 337 15.01 -3.29 3.78
CA PRO A 337 15.73 -2.36 4.65
C PRO A 337 15.12 -0.96 4.56
N VAL A 338 15.33 -0.19 5.63
CA VAL A 338 15.03 1.25 5.68
C VAL A 338 16.30 2.01 6.06
N GLU A 339 16.43 3.24 5.58
CA GLU A 339 17.65 4.04 5.78
C GLU A 339 17.35 5.37 6.43
N LEU A 340 18.08 5.73 7.49
CA LEU A 340 17.93 7.04 8.13
C LEU A 340 18.48 8.15 7.24
N VAL A 341 17.58 9.05 6.82
CA VAL A 341 17.89 10.28 6.09
C VAL A 341 17.88 11.44 7.08
N VAL A 342 19.05 11.93 7.45
CA VAL A 342 19.21 13.03 8.42
C VAL A 342 19.01 14.38 7.74
N ARG A 343 18.11 15.19 8.31
CA ARG A 343 17.82 16.57 7.91
C ARG A 343 17.74 17.50 9.14
N GLU A 344 17.15 18.69 8.99
CA GLU A 344 17.19 19.76 9.98
C GLU A 344 16.20 19.60 11.15
N SER A 345 15.14 18.79 11.00
CA SER A 345 14.15 18.61 12.07
C SER A 345 14.67 17.91 13.32
N SER A 346 15.82 17.25 13.26
CA SER A 346 16.46 16.56 14.40
C SER A 346 17.71 17.32 14.85
N CYS A 347 17.54 18.44 15.55
CA CYS A 347 18.64 19.26 16.07
C CYS A 347 19.37 18.56 17.25
N PRO A 348 20.61 18.96 17.58
CA PRO A 348 21.20 18.65 18.88
C PRO A 348 20.38 19.28 20.02
N LEU A 349 20.40 18.68 21.20
CA LEU A 349 19.86 19.30 22.42
C LEU A 349 20.82 20.39 22.88
N SER A 350 20.32 21.63 22.97
CA SER A 350 21.06 22.79 23.49
C SER A 350 21.23 22.77 25.00
#